data_AF-C8PNH9-F1
#
_entry.id   AF-C8PNH9-F1
#
_cell.length_a   1.000
_cell.length_b   1.000
_cell.length_c   1.000
_cell.angle_alpha   90.00
_cell.angle_beta   90.00
_cell.angle_gamma   90.00
#
_symmetry.space_group_name_H-M   'P 1'
#
loop_
_entity.id
_entity.type
_entity.pdbx_description
1 polymer ?
#
loop_
_entity_poly.entity_id
_entity_poly.type
_entity_poly.pdbx_seq_one_letter_code
_entity_poly.pdbx_strand_id
1 'polypeptide(L)'
;MGCIGPAYFELNANKLMLPRSKKILCDGVYSVKSIITSSMLVKYSVVAQIGLWNEDLFLDLADWDLCWRFQKKGYLCCLSTNTYLIHRLGSTIKKGFLLSLREGSPVREYYQMRDTFKLIFQTYTPFKMRIYFIFRLLVRPMIHLMFLPQRNLRGKYIFYGILDGFCGKKGEFSR
;
A
#
# COMPACT_ATOMS: atom_id res chain seq x y z
N MET A 1 -5.41 19.50 -8.95
CA MET A 1 -4.61 18.68 -8.00
C MET A 1 -5.57 17.86 -7.15
N GLY A 2 -5.31 16.56 -6.97
CA GLY A 2 -6.13 15.68 -6.14
C GLY A 2 -5.64 15.67 -4.69
N CYS A 3 -4.38 15.31 -4.51
CA CYS A 3 -3.72 15.32 -3.22
C CYS A 3 -2.25 15.75 -3.36
N ILE A 4 -1.67 16.20 -2.25
CA ILE A 4 -0.24 16.47 -2.13
C ILE A 4 0.28 15.94 -0.80
N GLY A 5 1.50 15.41 -0.78
CA GLY A 5 2.15 14.99 0.45
C GLY A 5 3.67 15.11 0.35
N PRO A 6 4.37 15.10 1.49
CA PRO A 6 5.82 15.18 1.49
C PRO A 6 6.44 13.84 1.07
N ALA A 7 7.67 13.89 0.56
CA ALA A 7 8.56 12.74 0.55
C ALA A 7 8.80 12.26 1.99
N TYR A 8 9.24 11.02 2.17
CA TYR A 8 9.59 10.53 3.51
C TYR A 8 11.05 10.12 3.57
N PHE A 9 11.69 10.46 4.68
CA PHE A 9 13.04 10.06 4.99
C PHE A 9 12.99 8.74 5.77
N GLU A 10 13.51 7.66 5.19
CA GLU A 10 13.50 6.35 5.81
C GLU A 10 14.74 6.16 6.68
N LEU A 11 14.53 6.11 8.01
CA LEU A 11 15.61 6.02 8.98
C LEU A 11 16.48 4.77 8.80
N ASN A 12 15.88 3.60 8.51
CA ASN A 12 16.64 2.36 8.39
C ASN A 12 17.53 2.33 7.13
N ALA A 13 17.13 3.07 6.08
CA ALA A 13 17.88 3.18 4.83
C ALA A 13 18.76 4.43 4.77
N ASN A 14 18.65 5.31 5.78
CA ASN A 14 19.26 6.63 5.83
C ASN A 14 19.12 7.42 4.52
N LYS A 15 17.90 7.44 3.96
CA LYS A 15 17.67 7.99 2.62
C LYS A 15 16.27 8.59 2.44
N LEU A 16 16.21 9.69 1.68
CA LEU A 16 14.96 10.23 1.19
C LEU A 16 14.35 9.32 0.10
N MET A 17 13.14 8.87 0.34
CA MET A 17 12.44 7.93 -0.52
C MET A 17 11.62 8.69 -1.57
N LEU A 18 12.00 8.50 -2.85
CA LEU A 18 11.30 9.07 -3.99
C LEU A 18 10.75 7.96 -4.90
N PRO A 19 9.52 8.11 -5.43
CA PRO A 19 8.99 7.20 -6.44
C PRO A 19 9.90 7.14 -7.66
N ARG A 20 10.05 5.93 -8.23
CA ARG A 20 10.83 5.71 -9.45
C ARG A 20 10.24 6.44 -10.65
N SER A 21 8.91 6.40 -10.78
CA SER A 21 8.16 7.09 -11.84
C SER A 21 7.59 8.39 -11.28
N LYS A 22 8.08 9.51 -11.78
CA LYS A 22 7.67 10.86 -11.41
C LYS A 22 7.85 11.84 -12.57
N LYS A 23 6.98 12.84 -12.67
CA LYS A 23 7.07 13.94 -13.64
C LYS A 23 7.20 15.26 -12.88
N ILE A 24 8.18 16.09 -13.23
CA ILE A 24 8.36 17.42 -12.62
C ILE A 24 7.16 18.29 -12.97
N LEU A 25 6.59 18.96 -11.97
CA LEU A 25 5.55 19.98 -12.16
C LEU A 25 6.13 21.39 -11.95
N CYS A 26 6.88 21.57 -10.88
CA CYS A 26 7.67 22.76 -10.57
C CYS A 26 8.79 22.38 -9.58
N ASP A 27 9.57 23.36 -9.12
CA ASP A 27 10.69 23.10 -8.22
C ASP A 27 10.25 22.36 -6.95
N GLY A 28 10.93 21.23 -6.70
CA GLY A 28 10.64 20.33 -5.58
C GLY A 28 9.25 19.67 -5.59
N VAL A 29 8.45 19.77 -6.66
CA VAL A 29 7.12 19.16 -6.74
C VAL A 29 6.98 18.27 -7.96
N TYR A 30 6.52 17.05 -7.72
CA TYR A 30 6.40 16.01 -8.73
C TYR A 30 4.99 15.45 -8.80
N SER A 31 4.50 15.19 -10.01
CA SER A 31 3.36 14.29 -10.22
C SER A 31 3.83 12.83 -10.13
N VAL A 32 3.14 12.03 -9.32
CA VAL A 32 3.48 10.64 -9.04
C VAL A 32 2.25 9.74 -9.09
N LYS A 33 2.46 8.43 -9.12
CA LYS A 33 1.36 7.45 -9.16
C LYS A 33 0.66 7.25 -7.82
N SER A 34 1.37 7.42 -6.72
CA SER A 34 0.85 7.23 -5.37
C SER A 34 1.74 7.93 -4.35
N ILE A 35 1.14 8.37 -3.24
CA ILE A 35 1.82 8.88 -2.04
C ILE A 35 1.22 8.20 -0.81
N ILE A 36 1.95 8.20 0.30
CA ILE A 36 1.44 7.67 1.57
C ILE A 36 0.38 8.60 2.17
N THR A 37 -0.59 8.03 2.86
CA THR A 37 -1.69 8.79 3.48
C THR A 37 -1.32 9.44 4.82
N SER A 38 -0.24 8.99 5.49
CA SER A 38 0.21 9.50 6.81
C SER A 38 0.56 10.99 6.86
N SER A 39 0.76 11.64 5.72
CA SER A 39 0.97 13.09 5.64
C SER A 39 0.38 13.65 4.34
N MET A 40 -0.74 13.10 3.91
CA MET A 40 -1.45 13.54 2.72
C MET A 40 -2.36 14.72 3.05
N LEU A 41 -2.24 15.79 2.26
CA LEU A 41 -3.16 16.90 2.25
C LEU A 41 -4.08 16.80 1.03
N VAL A 42 -5.38 16.96 1.28
CA VAL A 42 -6.43 16.96 0.26
C VAL A 42 -7.54 17.94 0.64
N LYS A 43 -8.14 18.59 -0.37
CA LYS A 43 -9.34 19.41 -0.17
C LYS A 43 -10.55 18.50 0.05
N TYR A 44 -11.37 18.81 1.05
CA TYR A 44 -12.61 18.05 1.33
C TYR A 44 -13.50 17.89 0.08
N SER A 45 -13.70 18.96 -0.68
CA SER A 45 -14.50 18.93 -1.91
C SER A 45 -13.95 17.98 -2.98
N VAL A 46 -12.63 17.77 -3.04
CA VAL A 46 -11.99 16.87 -4.00
C VAL A 46 -12.12 15.42 -3.55
N VAL A 47 -11.92 15.12 -2.26
CA VAL A 47 -12.10 13.76 -1.73
C VAL A 47 -13.57 13.32 -1.76
N ALA A 48 -14.52 14.25 -1.56
CA ALA A 48 -15.94 13.98 -1.73
C ALA A 48 -16.30 13.54 -3.17
N GLN A 49 -15.70 14.15 -4.19
CA GLN A 49 -15.96 13.80 -5.60
C GLN A 49 -15.45 12.41 -6.02
N ILE A 50 -14.52 11.83 -5.26
CA ILE A 50 -14.04 10.46 -5.49
C ILE A 50 -14.75 9.42 -4.61
N GLY A 51 -15.76 9.83 -3.82
CA GLY A 51 -16.52 8.94 -2.94
C GLY A 51 -15.89 8.74 -1.56
N LEU A 52 -15.22 9.76 -1.01
CA LEU A 52 -14.60 9.73 0.32
C LEU A 52 -13.55 8.61 0.49
N TRP A 53 -13.33 8.14 1.71
CA TRP A 53 -12.41 7.03 1.98
C TRP A 53 -13.07 5.69 1.62
N ASN A 54 -12.26 4.73 1.18
CA ASN A 54 -12.75 3.38 0.99
C ASN A 54 -12.71 2.62 2.32
N GLU A 55 -13.83 2.60 3.03
CA GLU A 55 -13.97 1.93 4.34
C GLU A 55 -13.93 0.40 4.25
N ASP A 56 -13.93 -0.17 3.04
CA ASP A 56 -13.78 -1.60 2.85
C ASP A 56 -12.33 -2.05 3.05
N LEU A 57 -11.37 -1.15 2.86
CA LEU A 57 -9.95 -1.39 3.15
C LEU A 57 -9.67 -0.97 4.58
N PHE A 58 -9.06 -1.86 5.37
CA PHE A 58 -8.83 -1.58 6.79
C PHE A 58 -7.42 -1.06 7.02
N LEU A 59 -6.41 -1.84 6.63
CA LEU A 59 -5.02 -1.56 7.00
C LEU A 59 -4.10 -1.36 5.80
N ASP A 60 -4.24 -2.19 4.78
CA ASP A 60 -3.32 -2.22 3.64
C ASP A 60 -3.96 -1.62 2.38
N LEU A 61 -3.12 -1.07 1.50
CA LEU A 61 -3.47 -0.58 0.15
C LEU A 61 -4.34 0.69 0.07
N ALA A 62 -4.73 1.29 1.19
CA ALA A 62 -5.56 2.50 1.20
C ALA A 62 -4.91 3.66 0.40
N ASP A 63 -3.59 3.80 0.48
CA ASP A 63 -2.82 4.78 -0.31
C ASP A 63 -3.04 4.60 -1.83
N TRP A 64 -3.05 3.36 -2.30
CA TRP A 64 -3.18 3.02 -3.71
C TRP A 64 -4.61 3.21 -4.19
N ASP A 65 -5.57 2.72 -3.41
CA ASP A 65 -7.00 2.93 -3.64
C ASP A 65 -7.32 4.41 -3.86
N LEU A 66 -6.94 5.25 -2.90
CA LEU A 66 -7.27 6.67 -2.93
C LEU A 66 -6.58 7.38 -4.11
N CYS A 67 -5.29 7.12 -4.32
CA CYS A 67 -4.54 7.72 -5.43
C CYS A 67 -5.08 7.30 -6.81
N TRP A 68 -5.48 6.05 -6.97
CA TRP A 68 -6.07 5.60 -8.24
C TRP A 68 -7.45 6.19 -8.48
N ARG A 69 -8.26 6.38 -7.43
CA ARG A 69 -9.56 7.06 -7.56
C ARG A 69 -9.40 8.54 -7.92
N PHE A 70 -8.41 9.24 -7.36
CA PHE A 70 -8.05 10.59 -7.82
C PHE A 70 -7.68 10.59 -9.31
N GLN A 71 -6.79 9.69 -9.73
CA GLN A 71 -6.35 9.61 -11.13
C GLN A 71 -7.48 9.24 -12.10
N LYS A 72 -8.39 8.36 -11.70
CA LYS A 72 -9.58 7.97 -12.49
C LYS A 72 -10.48 9.17 -12.78
N LYS A 73 -10.54 10.15 -11.86
CA LYS A 73 -11.27 11.43 -12.04
C LYS A 73 -10.44 12.53 -12.71
N GLY A 74 -9.23 12.23 -13.20
CA GLY A 74 -8.35 13.20 -13.87
C GLY A 74 -7.53 14.08 -12.92
N TYR A 75 -7.51 13.79 -11.62
CA TYR A 75 -6.68 14.52 -10.67
C TYR A 75 -5.24 14.00 -10.62
N LEU A 76 -4.30 14.91 -10.34
CA LEU A 76 -2.90 14.60 -10.07
C LEU A 76 -2.66 14.27 -8.59
N CYS A 77 -1.89 13.22 -8.32
CA CYS A 77 -1.26 13.01 -7.02
C CYS A 77 0.14 13.66 -7.05
N CYS A 78 0.42 14.51 -6.07
CA CYS A 78 1.64 15.29 -6.02
C CYS A 78 2.52 14.91 -4.82
N LEU A 79 3.84 14.86 -5.04
CA LEU A 79 4.84 14.68 -4.00
C LEU A 79 5.70 15.94 -3.91
N SER A 80 5.85 16.48 -2.71
CA SER A 80 6.76 17.60 -2.43
C SER A 80 8.06 17.09 -1.78
N THR A 81 9.21 17.59 -2.21
CA THR A 81 10.51 17.39 -1.55
C THR A 81 10.95 18.58 -0.73
N ASN A 82 10.16 19.65 -0.69
CA ASN A 82 10.45 20.85 0.10
C ASN A 82 10.24 20.61 1.60
N THR A 83 9.47 19.58 1.94
CA THR A 83 9.31 19.04 3.28
C THR A 83 9.39 17.52 3.23
N TYR A 84 9.77 16.89 4.34
CA TYR A 84 9.78 15.44 4.44
C TYR A 84 9.22 14.93 5.77
N LEU A 85 8.59 13.77 5.73
CA LEU A 85 8.18 13.02 6.92
C LEU A 85 9.32 12.11 7.37
N ILE A 86 9.71 12.15 8.64
CA ILE A 86 10.61 11.14 9.20
C ILE A 86 9.82 9.86 9.43
N HIS A 87 10.25 8.77 8.79
CA HIS A 87 9.54 7.50 8.85
C HIS A 87 10.51 6.37 9.21
N ARG A 88 10.05 5.45 10.06
CA ARG A 88 10.76 4.22 10.41
C ARG A 88 9.92 3.04 9.95
N LEU A 89 10.38 2.34 8.92
CA LEU A 89 9.78 1.08 8.53
C LEU A 89 10.08 -0.02 9.56
N GLY A 90 9.23 -1.05 9.58
CA GLY A 90 9.38 -2.20 10.48
C GLY A 90 10.69 -2.97 10.29
N SER A 91 10.94 -3.93 11.18
CA SER A 91 12.14 -4.78 11.16
C SER A 91 12.30 -5.47 9.81
N THR A 92 13.54 -5.64 9.39
CA THR A 92 13.88 -6.27 8.12
C THR A 92 14.74 -7.49 8.39
N ILE A 93 14.27 -8.65 7.98
CA ILE A 93 15.03 -9.90 8.01
C ILE A 93 15.76 -10.04 6.68
N LYS A 94 17.09 -10.06 6.73
CA LYS A 94 17.93 -10.39 5.58
C LYS A 94 18.12 -11.92 5.51
N LYS A 95 17.84 -12.52 4.36
CA LYS A 95 18.08 -13.93 4.05
C LYS A 95 19.06 -14.01 2.88
N GLY A 96 20.35 -14.12 3.21
CA GLY A 96 21.43 -14.04 2.23
C GLY A 96 21.59 -12.66 1.61
N PHE A 97 22.32 -12.58 0.50
CA PHE A 97 22.65 -11.31 -0.17
C PHE A 97 21.48 -10.73 -0.98
N LEU A 98 20.59 -11.60 -1.49
CA LEU A 98 19.59 -11.22 -2.49
C LEU A 98 18.18 -11.00 -1.93
N LEU A 99 17.89 -11.47 -0.71
CA LEU A 99 16.54 -11.43 -0.16
C LEU A 99 16.49 -10.63 1.14
N SER A 100 15.70 -9.55 1.12
CA SER A 100 15.43 -8.69 2.26
C SER A 100 13.91 -8.61 2.46
N LEU A 101 13.42 -9.21 3.53
CA LEU A 101 11.99 -9.28 3.85
C LEU A 101 11.68 -8.34 4.99
N ARG A 102 10.65 -7.52 4.83
CA ARG A 102 10.09 -6.75 5.95
C ARG A 102 9.30 -7.70 6.84
N GLU A 103 9.74 -7.85 8.07
CA GLU A 103 9.03 -8.60 9.08
C GLU A 103 7.89 -7.73 9.63
N GLY A 104 6.67 -8.06 9.21
CA GLY A 104 5.45 -7.57 9.84
C GLY A 104 4.91 -8.60 10.83
N SER A 105 4.02 -8.14 11.73
CA SER A 105 3.21 -9.04 12.56
C SER A 105 2.47 -10.07 11.69
N PRO A 106 2.31 -11.33 12.14
CA PRO A 106 1.62 -12.36 11.37
C PRO A 106 0.20 -11.98 10.91
N VAL A 107 -0.52 -11.19 11.71
CA VAL A 107 -1.86 -10.69 11.35
C VAL A 107 -1.86 -9.79 10.11
N ARG A 108 -0.74 -9.15 9.76
CA ARG A 108 -0.65 -8.38 8.51
C ARG A 108 -0.79 -9.26 7.27
N GLU A 109 -0.48 -10.55 7.34
CA GLU A 109 -0.73 -11.45 6.20
C GLU A 109 -2.22 -11.50 5.88
N TYR A 110 -3.08 -11.54 6.91
CA TYR A 110 -4.53 -11.55 6.74
C TYR A 110 -5.02 -10.33 5.96
N TYR A 111 -4.68 -9.12 6.43
CA TYR A 111 -5.10 -7.88 5.76
C TYR A 111 -4.50 -7.75 4.37
N GLN A 112 -3.24 -8.13 4.19
CA GLN A 112 -2.59 -8.07 2.88
C GLN A 112 -3.25 -9.01 1.88
N MET A 113 -3.67 -10.21 2.28
CA MET A 113 -4.43 -11.09 1.39
C MET A 113 -5.82 -10.49 1.11
N ARG A 114 -6.60 -10.26 2.17
CA ARG A 114 -8.00 -9.81 2.08
C ARG A 114 -8.16 -8.51 1.29
N ASP A 115 -7.38 -7.48 1.65
CA ASP A 115 -7.52 -6.14 1.07
C ASP A 115 -6.98 -6.12 -0.38
N THR A 116 -6.02 -6.98 -0.72
CA THR A 116 -5.60 -7.18 -2.13
C THR A 116 -6.72 -7.80 -2.97
N PHE A 117 -7.44 -8.80 -2.43
CA PHE A 117 -8.63 -9.37 -3.10
C PHE A 117 -9.71 -8.32 -3.32
N LYS A 118 -9.94 -7.40 -2.38
CA LYS A 118 -10.92 -6.32 -2.60
C LYS A 118 -10.49 -5.37 -3.70
N LEU A 119 -9.21 -4.98 -3.70
CA LEU A 119 -8.73 -3.94 -4.60
C LEU A 119 -8.50 -4.46 -6.03
N ILE A 120 -8.15 -5.73 -6.23
CA ILE A 120 -7.90 -6.28 -7.57
C ILE A 120 -9.14 -6.20 -8.49
N PHE A 121 -10.34 -6.38 -7.93
CA PHE A 121 -11.60 -6.37 -8.69
C PHE A 121 -12.16 -4.97 -8.94
N GLN A 122 -11.54 -3.92 -8.40
CA GLN A 122 -12.02 -2.56 -8.60
C GLN A 122 -11.80 -2.06 -10.02
N THR A 123 -12.76 -1.30 -10.56
CA THR A 123 -12.75 -0.81 -11.94
C THR A 123 -11.72 0.31 -12.20
N TYR A 124 -11.20 0.93 -11.14
CA TYR A 124 -10.13 1.93 -11.22
C TYR A 124 -8.74 1.34 -11.00
N THR A 125 -8.62 0.07 -10.62
CA THR A 125 -7.32 -0.59 -10.45
C THR A 125 -6.62 -0.76 -11.80
N PRO A 126 -5.42 -0.18 -12.00
CA PRO A 126 -4.71 -0.28 -13.28
C PRO A 126 -4.36 -1.74 -13.63
N PHE A 127 -4.45 -2.11 -14.90
CA PHE A 127 -4.23 -3.49 -15.35
C PHE A 127 -2.88 -4.08 -14.90
N LYS A 128 -1.78 -3.32 -15.04
CA LYS A 128 -0.45 -3.72 -14.55
C LYS A 128 -0.44 -4.04 -13.06
N MET A 129 -1.24 -3.32 -12.27
CA MET A 129 -1.35 -3.52 -10.83
C MET A 129 -2.20 -4.74 -10.48
N ARG A 130 -3.19 -5.09 -11.31
CA ARG A 130 -3.92 -6.35 -11.15
C ARG A 130 -2.99 -7.55 -11.30
N ILE A 131 -2.15 -7.56 -12.35
CA ILE A 131 -1.15 -8.60 -12.55
C ILE A 131 -0.20 -8.68 -11.36
N TYR A 132 0.34 -7.53 -10.94
CA TYR A 132 1.19 -7.44 -9.74
C TYR A 132 0.52 -8.01 -8.49
N PHE A 133 -0.77 -7.74 -8.28
CA PHE A 133 -1.53 -8.28 -7.16
C PHE A 133 -1.74 -9.79 -7.23
N ILE A 134 -2.00 -10.36 -8.42
CA ILE A 134 -2.07 -11.82 -8.58
C ILE A 134 -0.73 -12.46 -8.16
N PHE A 135 0.38 -11.95 -8.68
CA PHE A 135 1.70 -12.44 -8.27
C PHE A 135 1.95 -12.25 -6.78
N ARG A 136 1.53 -11.13 -6.20
CA ARG A 136 1.67 -10.86 -4.77
C ARG A 136 0.83 -11.83 -3.92
N LEU A 137 -0.38 -12.20 -4.35
CA LEU A 137 -1.25 -13.16 -3.66
C LEU A 137 -0.71 -14.59 -3.72
N LEU A 138 0.06 -14.95 -4.76
CA LEU A 138 0.61 -16.30 -4.92
C LEU A 138 2.02 -16.43 -4.33
N VAL A 139 2.93 -15.54 -4.71
CA VAL A 139 4.36 -15.67 -4.44
C VAL A 139 4.70 -15.22 -3.01
N ARG A 140 4.10 -14.12 -2.54
CA ARG A 140 4.46 -13.54 -1.25
C ARG A 140 4.13 -14.46 -0.07
N PRO A 141 2.94 -15.10 0.01
CA PRO A 141 2.65 -16.06 1.07
C PRO A 141 3.65 -17.21 1.12
N MET A 142 4.04 -17.74 -0.04
CA MET A 142 5.01 -18.84 -0.12
C MET A 142 6.37 -18.42 0.45
N ILE A 143 6.88 -17.27 0.02
CA ILE A 143 8.15 -16.71 0.54
C ILE A 143 8.04 -16.46 2.06
N HIS A 144 6.94 -15.87 2.52
CA HIS A 144 6.76 -15.55 3.92
C HIS A 144 6.68 -16.81 4.79
N LEU A 145 5.99 -17.87 4.35
CA LEU A 145 5.94 -19.16 5.05
C LEU A 145 7.30 -19.87 5.08
N MET A 146 8.12 -19.74 4.03
CA MET A 146 9.45 -20.33 3.98
C MET A 146 10.43 -19.61 4.92
N PHE A 147 10.41 -18.28 4.94
CA PHE A 147 11.51 -17.49 5.49
C PHE A 147 11.21 -16.70 6.77
N LEU A 148 9.93 -16.45 7.11
CA LEU A 148 9.55 -15.71 8.32
C LEU A 148 9.21 -16.64 9.49
N PRO A 149 9.39 -16.18 10.74
CA PRO A 149 9.01 -16.93 11.92
C PRO A 149 7.48 -17.03 12.05
N GLN A 150 7.01 -17.91 12.95
CA GLN A 150 5.59 -18.16 13.25
C GLN A 150 4.79 -18.68 12.03
N ARG A 151 5.39 -19.60 11.27
CA ARG A 151 4.85 -20.15 10.01
C ARG A 151 3.41 -20.65 10.12
N ASN A 152 3.10 -21.43 11.15
CA ASN A 152 1.76 -21.98 11.35
C ASN A 152 0.72 -20.88 11.57
N LEU A 153 1.07 -19.85 12.36
CA LEU A 153 0.19 -18.71 12.61
C LEU A 153 0.00 -17.85 11.35
N ARG A 154 1.09 -17.60 10.60
CA ARG A 154 1.01 -16.91 9.30
C ARG A 154 0.14 -17.68 8.31
N GLY A 155 0.29 -19.00 8.24
CA GLY A 155 -0.54 -19.87 7.37
C GLY A 155 -2.03 -19.75 7.69
N LYS A 156 -2.39 -19.75 8.98
CA LYS A 156 -3.77 -19.50 9.42
C LYS A 156 -4.28 -18.12 8.95
N TYR A 157 -3.50 -17.06 9.16
CA TYR A 157 -3.89 -15.71 8.72
C TYR A 157 -3.99 -15.56 7.21
N ILE A 158 -3.10 -16.18 6.44
CA ILE A 158 -3.15 -16.22 4.98
C ILE A 158 -4.46 -16.90 4.55
N PHE A 159 -4.75 -18.09 5.08
CA PHE A 159 -5.97 -18.84 4.76
C PHE A 159 -7.23 -18.04 5.07
N TYR A 160 -7.32 -17.48 6.28
CA TYR A 160 -8.46 -16.63 6.65
C TYR A 160 -8.56 -15.37 5.81
N GLY A 161 -7.43 -14.77 5.41
CA GLY A 161 -7.43 -13.56 4.58
C GLY A 161 -7.94 -13.83 3.18
N ILE A 162 -7.63 -15.00 2.62
CA ILE A 162 -8.17 -15.46 1.33
C ILE A 162 -9.69 -15.69 1.46
N LEU A 163 -10.12 -16.50 2.44
CA LEU A 163 -11.53 -16.82 2.65
C LEU A 163 -12.38 -15.55 2.87
N ASP A 164 -11.97 -14.72 3.82
CA ASP A 164 -12.69 -13.49 4.15
C ASP A 164 -12.62 -12.47 3.01
N GLY A 165 -11.58 -12.53 2.16
CA GLY A 165 -11.48 -11.77 0.92
C GLY A 165 -12.56 -12.15 -0.08
N PHE A 166 -12.79 -13.45 -0.28
CA PHE A 166 -13.90 -13.94 -1.12
C PHE A 166 -15.27 -13.67 -0.51
N CYS A 167 -15.43 -13.76 0.81
CA CYS A 167 -16.68 -13.46 1.50
C CYS A 167 -16.94 -11.94 1.66
N GLY A 168 -16.02 -11.06 1.23
CA GLY A 168 -16.19 -9.62 1.31
C GLY A 168 -16.21 -9.05 2.74
N LYS A 169 -15.64 -9.74 3.74
CA LYS A 169 -15.63 -9.23 5.13
C LYS A 169 -14.81 -7.96 5.28
N LYS A 170 -15.20 -7.07 6.19
CA LYS A 170 -14.59 -5.74 6.41
C LYS A 170 -14.11 -5.58 7.85
N GLY A 171 -13.40 -4.48 8.13
CA GLY A 171 -12.95 -4.13 9.48
C GLY A 171 -11.76 -4.93 10.01
N GLU A 172 -11.61 -4.93 11.33
CA GLU A 172 -10.56 -5.65 12.04
C GLU A 172 -10.77 -7.17 12.00
N PHE A 173 -9.67 -7.92 12.02
CA PHE A 173 -9.71 -9.38 12.14
C PHE A 173 -10.37 -9.79 13.46
N SER A 174 -11.43 -10.58 13.37
CA SER A 174 -12.13 -11.17 14.51
C SER A 174 -12.43 -12.65 14.20
N ARG A 175 -11.84 -13.56 14.98
CA ARG A 175 -12.09 -15.00 14.99
C ARG A 175 -11.78 -15.58 16.35
#